data_AF-A0A7X9JLP0-F1
#
_entry.id   AF-A0A7X9JLP0-F1
#
_cell.length_a   1.000
_cell.length_b   1.000
_cell.length_c   1.000
_cell.angle_alpha   90.00
_cell.angle_beta   90.00
_cell.angle_gamma   90.00
#
_symmetry.space_group_name_H-M   'P 1'
#
loop_
_entity.id
_entity.type
_entity.pdbx_description
1 polymer ?
#
loop_
_entity_poly.entity_id
_entity_poly.type
_entity_poly.pdbx_seq_one_letter_code
_entity_poly.pdbx_strand_id
1 'polypeptide(L)'
;MVSFFGGRIKFDRNELAGAFGDIGTDLPLIIGMIIASGLNVTNVLVTYGSMQLLTAFIYGIPMPVQPLKAVAMIVISQKVSPEIIYGGGLAIGLFVLVLSLSGIMDLLAKIIPKVVVRGIQMGLGINLALTAMKDYIPAESINGYFLAFIAFSLVLLFLGNRKYPPAIFIIVLGIMYAVVFNISDWEFRLNGHFSGCHVDKSQ
;
A
#
# COMPACT_ATOMS: atom_id res chain seq x y z
N MET A 1 20.55 -21.88 -21.91
CA MET A 1 19.78 -21.26 -23.00
C MET A 1 18.36 -21.08 -22.50
N VAL A 2 18.04 -19.87 -22.03
CA VAL A 2 16.76 -19.53 -21.39
C VAL A 2 15.69 -19.49 -22.47
N SER A 3 14.78 -20.46 -22.47
CA SER A 3 13.62 -20.48 -23.36
C SER A 3 12.62 -19.42 -22.89
N PHE A 4 12.68 -18.24 -23.52
CA PHE A 4 12.04 -17.00 -23.10
C PHE A 4 10.61 -16.83 -23.69
N PHE A 5 10.17 -17.71 -24.60
CA PHE A 5 8.89 -17.56 -25.28
C PHE A 5 8.22 -18.92 -25.53
N GLY A 6 7.13 -19.20 -24.81
CA GLY A 6 6.27 -20.34 -25.14
C GLY A 6 5.32 -20.77 -24.02
N GLY A 7 4.15 -20.13 -23.91
CA GLY A 7 2.95 -20.75 -23.34
C GLY A 7 2.62 -20.54 -21.86
N ARG A 8 2.99 -19.42 -21.23
CA ARG A 8 2.85 -19.22 -19.76
C ARG A 8 1.78 -18.25 -19.25
N ILE A 9 1.10 -17.47 -20.10
CA ILE A 9 0.04 -16.54 -19.66
C ILE A 9 -1.31 -17.14 -20.08
N LYS A 10 -2.12 -17.58 -19.11
CA LYS A 10 -3.45 -18.13 -19.36
C LYS A 10 -4.48 -17.15 -18.82
N PHE A 11 -5.09 -16.35 -19.69
CA PHE A 11 -6.21 -15.48 -19.33
C PHE A 11 -7.44 -16.30 -18.90
N ASP A 12 -7.40 -16.82 -17.68
CA ASP A 12 -8.47 -17.55 -17.02
C ASP A 12 -9.09 -16.65 -15.94
N ARG A 13 -10.34 -16.93 -15.58
CA ARG A 13 -11.07 -16.21 -14.53
C ARG A 13 -10.30 -16.21 -13.21
N ASN A 14 -9.50 -17.24 -12.95
CA ASN A 14 -8.64 -17.32 -11.79
C ASN A 14 -7.43 -16.36 -11.85
N GLU A 15 -6.81 -16.15 -13.02
CA GLU A 15 -5.74 -15.15 -13.17
C GLU A 15 -6.32 -13.73 -13.06
N LEU A 16 -7.50 -13.50 -13.63
CA LEU A 16 -8.22 -12.23 -13.50
C LEU A 16 -8.59 -11.94 -12.03
N ALA A 17 -9.19 -12.91 -11.34
CA ALA A 17 -9.54 -12.78 -9.92
C ALA A 17 -8.31 -12.58 -9.04
N GLY A 18 -7.19 -13.25 -9.34
CA GLY A 18 -5.92 -13.07 -8.65
C GLY A 18 -5.34 -11.67 -8.85
N ALA A 19 -5.34 -11.15 -10.07
CA ALA A 19 -4.87 -9.80 -10.39
C ALA A 19 -5.71 -8.72 -9.68
N PHE A 20 -7.04 -8.84 -9.71
CA PHE A 20 -7.92 -7.93 -8.95
C PHE A 20 -7.72 -8.05 -7.42
N GLY A 21 -7.39 -9.24 -6.92
CA GLY A 21 -7.06 -9.46 -5.52
C GLY A 21 -5.78 -8.75 -5.08
N ASP A 22 -4.73 -8.80 -5.89
CA ASP A 22 -3.45 -8.14 -5.62
C ASP A 22 -3.62 -6.61 -5.60
N ILE A 23 -4.20 -6.07 -6.67
CA ILE A 23 -4.54 -4.64 -6.82
C ILE A 23 -5.43 -4.15 -5.67
N GLY A 24 -6.39 -4.96 -5.24
CA GLY A 24 -7.31 -4.62 -4.14
C GLY A 24 -6.61 -4.42 -2.80
N THR A 25 -5.44 -5.02 -2.58
CA THR A 25 -4.65 -4.80 -1.35
C THR A 25 -3.59 -3.71 -1.50
N ASP A 26 -3.07 -3.52 -2.71
CA ASP A 26 -2.01 -2.55 -2.96
C ASP A 26 -2.55 -1.13 -3.14
N LEU A 27 -3.73 -0.96 -3.76
CA LEU A 27 -4.34 0.36 -3.93
C LEU A 27 -4.58 1.11 -2.61
N PRO A 28 -5.25 0.53 -1.59
CA PRO A 28 -5.43 1.21 -0.31
C PRO A 28 -4.10 1.56 0.37
N LEU A 29 -3.10 0.69 0.23
CA LEU A 29 -1.77 0.89 0.80
C LEU A 29 -1.02 2.04 0.12
N ILE A 30 -1.07 2.12 -1.22
CA ILE A 30 -0.47 3.21 -2.00
C ILE A 30 -1.15 4.54 -1.66
N ILE A 31 -2.49 4.56 -1.57
CA ILE A 31 -3.24 5.76 -1.17
C ILE A 31 -2.83 6.19 0.24
N GLY A 32 -2.72 5.24 1.18
CA GLY A 32 -2.24 5.51 2.53
C GLY A 32 -0.84 6.13 2.56
N MET A 33 0.09 5.62 1.75
CA MET A 33 1.44 6.22 1.63
C MET A 33 1.38 7.64 1.05
N ILE A 34 0.60 7.87 -0.01
CA ILE A 34 0.44 9.19 -0.64
C ILE A 34 -0.05 10.21 0.38
N ILE A 35 -1.08 9.86 1.16
CA ILE A 35 -1.64 10.76 2.18
C ILE A 35 -0.63 10.99 3.31
N ALA A 36 0.07 9.96 3.76
CA ALA A 36 1.00 10.05 4.88
C ALA A 36 2.29 10.83 4.57
N SER A 37 2.77 10.78 3.32
CA SER A 37 4.07 11.33 2.91
C SER A 37 3.99 12.44 1.85
N GLY A 38 2.82 12.74 1.28
CA GLY A 38 2.65 13.79 0.27
C GLY A 38 3.26 13.44 -1.09
N LEU A 39 3.28 12.15 -1.46
CA LEU A 39 3.81 11.69 -2.75
C LEU A 39 2.95 12.18 -3.92
N ASN A 40 3.60 12.44 -5.06
CA ASN A 40 2.89 12.74 -6.30
C ASN A 40 2.16 11.49 -6.82
N VAL A 41 0.83 11.55 -6.84
CA VAL A 41 -0.06 10.44 -7.23
C VAL A 41 0.26 9.91 -8.63
N THR A 42 0.47 10.81 -9.59
CA THR A 42 0.74 10.46 -10.98
C THR A 42 2.04 9.66 -11.10
N ASN A 43 3.11 10.13 -10.47
CA ASN A 43 4.42 9.47 -10.54
C ASN A 43 4.39 8.08 -9.89
N VAL A 44 3.74 7.95 -8.73
CA VAL A 44 3.66 6.67 -8.01
C VAL A 44 2.83 5.66 -8.80
N LEU A 45 1.65 6.03 -9.31
CA LEU A 45 0.79 5.11 -10.05
C LEU A 45 1.38 4.70 -11.40
N VAL A 46 2.00 5.64 -12.13
CA VAL A 46 2.67 5.34 -13.41
C VAL A 46 3.87 4.42 -13.19
N THR A 47 4.67 4.68 -12.15
CA THR A 47 5.84 3.84 -11.82
C THR A 47 5.41 2.45 -11.34
N TYR A 48 4.41 2.35 -10.46
CA TYR A 48 3.86 1.07 -10.02
C TYR A 48 3.30 0.26 -11.19
N GLY A 49 2.44 0.85 -12.03
CA GLY A 49 1.84 0.17 -13.17
C GLY A 49 2.87 -0.28 -14.21
N SER A 50 3.84 0.57 -14.54
CA SER A 50 4.93 0.22 -15.47
C SER A 50 5.81 -0.90 -14.92
N MET A 51 6.17 -0.88 -13.63
CA MET A 51 6.93 -1.95 -12.99
C MET A 51 6.14 -3.26 -12.90
N GLN A 52 4.84 -3.20 -12.67
CA GLN A 52 3.98 -4.39 -12.67
C GLN A 52 3.88 -5.02 -14.06
N LEU A 53 3.81 -4.20 -15.12
CA LEU A 53 3.88 -4.68 -16.51
C LEU A 53 5.26 -5.30 -16.81
N LEU A 54 6.35 -4.61 -16.49
CA LEU A 54 7.70 -5.10 -16.73
C LEU A 54 7.96 -6.43 -16.01
N THR A 55 7.56 -6.55 -14.74
CA THR A 55 7.72 -7.80 -13.98
C THR A 55 6.83 -8.91 -14.53
N ALA A 56 5.62 -8.60 -14.97
CA ALA A 56 4.76 -9.57 -15.66
C ALA A 56 5.41 -10.10 -16.94
N PHE A 57 6.05 -9.24 -17.76
CA PHE A 57 6.74 -9.67 -18.98
C PHE A 57 8.03 -10.46 -18.69
N ILE A 58 8.80 -10.10 -17.66
CA ILE A 58 10.09 -10.73 -17.34
C ILE A 58 9.89 -12.07 -16.60
N TYR A 59 9.00 -12.12 -15.62
CA TYR A 59 8.85 -13.27 -14.71
C TYR A 59 7.62 -14.14 -15.01
N GLY A 60 6.63 -13.64 -15.76
CA GLY A 60 5.46 -14.40 -16.20
C GLY A 60 4.43 -14.73 -15.12
N ILE A 61 4.60 -14.22 -13.89
CA ILE A 61 3.65 -14.33 -12.78
C ILE A 61 3.69 -13.06 -11.90
N PRO A 62 2.55 -12.60 -11.35
CA PRO A 62 2.56 -11.58 -10.31
C PRO A 62 3.22 -12.18 -9.07
N MET A 63 4.42 -11.69 -8.74
CA MET A 63 5.16 -12.16 -7.56
C MET A 63 4.71 -11.32 -6.36
N PRO A 64 4.26 -11.94 -5.24
CA PRO A 64 3.92 -11.18 -4.04
C PRO A 64 5.19 -10.53 -3.48
N VAL A 65 5.32 -9.22 -3.63
CA VAL A 65 6.45 -8.46 -3.10
C VAL A 65 6.18 -8.19 -1.61
N GLN A 66 6.31 -9.21 -0.77
CA GLN A 66 6.20 -9.06 0.69
C GLN A 66 7.13 -7.95 1.25
N PRO A 67 8.32 -7.66 0.69
CA PRO A 67 9.12 -6.49 1.08
C PRO A 67 8.40 -5.15 0.92
N LEU A 68 7.58 -5.00 -0.14
CA LEU A 68 6.90 -3.74 -0.45
C LEU A 68 5.92 -3.35 0.66
N LYS A 69 5.19 -4.32 1.22
CA LYS A 69 4.23 -4.08 2.30
C LYS A 69 4.92 -3.60 3.57
N ALA A 70 6.09 -4.14 3.90
CA ALA A 70 6.84 -3.70 5.08
C ALA A 70 7.35 -2.25 4.93
N VAL A 71 7.93 -1.93 3.77
CA VAL A 71 8.41 -0.57 3.48
C VAL A 71 7.26 0.43 3.52
N ALA A 72 6.12 0.11 2.92
CA ALA A 72 4.93 0.95 2.95
C ALA A 72 4.43 1.24 4.38
N MET A 73 4.42 0.22 5.25
CA MET A 73 4.01 0.42 6.65
C MET A 73 4.98 1.30 7.42
N ILE A 74 6.29 1.20 7.16
CA ILE A 74 7.29 2.11 7.74
C ILE A 74 7.05 3.54 7.25
N VAL A 75 6.83 3.73 5.95
CA VAL A 75 6.55 5.05 5.36
C VAL A 75 5.31 5.69 5.97
N ILE A 76 4.23 4.93 6.12
CA ILE A 76 2.98 5.43 6.71
C ILE A 76 3.15 5.74 8.20
N SER A 77 3.83 4.85 8.95
CA SER A 77 3.97 5.00 10.40
C SER A 77 4.92 6.14 10.78
N GLN A 78 5.97 6.35 9.99
CA GLN A 78 7.01 7.36 10.28
C GLN A 78 6.86 8.66 9.48
N LYS A 79 5.89 8.75 8.56
CA LYS A 79 5.66 9.92 7.68
C LYS A 79 6.95 10.37 6.98
N VAL A 80 7.63 9.42 6.35
CA VAL A 80 8.92 9.64 5.68
C VAL A 80 8.75 10.61 4.51
N SER A 81 9.71 11.53 4.31
CA SER A 81 9.62 12.52 3.24
C SER A 81 9.76 11.88 1.84
N PRO A 82 9.12 12.48 0.80
CA PRO A 82 9.18 11.97 -0.57
C PRO A 82 10.60 11.74 -1.12
N GLU A 83 11.52 12.65 -0.81
CA GLU A 83 12.92 12.60 -1.27
C GLU A 83 13.64 11.34 -0.75
N ILE A 84 13.41 11.00 0.52
CA ILE A 84 13.96 9.79 1.14
C ILE A 84 13.31 8.55 0.54
N ILE A 85 12.02 8.60 0.19
CA ILE A 85 11.33 7.47 -0.44
C ILE A 85 11.90 7.18 -1.83
N TYR A 86 12.14 8.21 -2.66
CA TYR A 86 12.74 8.02 -3.98
C TYR A 86 14.18 7.50 -3.89
N GLY A 87 15.01 8.12 -3.04
CA GLY A 87 16.40 7.69 -2.84
C GLY A 87 16.51 6.31 -2.20
N GLY A 88 15.71 6.05 -1.17
CA GLY A 88 15.63 4.76 -0.47
C GLY A 88 15.10 3.65 -1.38
N GLY A 89 14.10 3.94 -2.21
CA GLY A 89 13.56 3.00 -3.20
C GLY A 89 14.61 2.58 -4.22
N LEU A 90 15.38 3.53 -4.77
CA LEU A 90 16.49 3.24 -5.68
C LEU A 90 17.61 2.45 -5.00
N ALA A 91 17.99 2.84 -3.78
CA ALA A 91 19.03 2.15 -3.02
C ALA A 91 18.63 0.70 -2.69
N ILE A 92 17.39 0.48 -2.23
CA ILE A 92 16.84 -0.85 -1.97
C ILE A 92 16.78 -1.65 -3.27
N GLY A 93 16.31 -1.05 -4.37
CA GLY A 93 16.27 -1.71 -5.68
C GLY A 93 17.64 -2.18 -6.15
N LEU A 94 18.65 -1.30 -6.08
CA LEU A 94 20.02 -1.64 -6.42
C LEU A 94 20.61 -2.72 -5.50
N PHE A 95 20.38 -2.58 -4.19
CA PHE A 95 20.87 -3.54 -3.20
C PHE A 95 20.27 -4.93 -3.43
N VAL A 96 18.95 -5.02 -3.63
CA VAL A 96 18.26 -6.29 -3.91
C VAL A 96 18.69 -6.85 -5.27
N LEU A 97 18.92 -6.02 -6.29
CA LEU A 97 19.44 -6.46 -7.58
C LEU A 97 20.82 -7.14 -7.43
N VAL A 98 21.75 -6.52 -6.70
CA VAL A 98 23.08 -7.08 -6.44
C VAL A 98 22.99 -8.39 -5.63
N LEU A 99 22.14 -8.43 -4.61
CA LEU A 99 21.92 -9.64 -3.82
C LEU A 99 21.26 -10.77 -4.62
N SER A 100 20.35 -10.41 -5.52
CA SER A 100 19.69 -11.38 -6.40
C SER A 100 20.66 -11.96 -7.43
N LEU A 101 21.56 -11.15 -7.99
CA LEU A 101 22.57 -11.62 -8.95
C LEU A 101 23.67 -12.48 -8.29
N SER A 102 23.97 -12.23 -7.02
CA SER A 102 24.97 -13.00 -6.27
C SER A 102 24.45 -14.31 -5.66
N GLY A 103 23.13 -14.58 -5.71
CA GLY A 103 22.52 -15.80 -5.14
C GLY A 103 22.47 -15.82 -3.60
N ILE A 104 22.90 -14.74 -2.94
CA ILE A 104 22.90 -14.62 -1.47
C ILE A 104 21.46 -14.65 -0.91
N MET A 105 20.49 -14.16 -1.70
CA MET A 105 19.09 -14.11 -1.30
C MET A 105 18.52 -15.50 -0.95
N ASP A 106 18.93 -16.54 -1.69
CA ASP A 106 18.51 -17.94 -1.43
C ASP A 106 19.13 -18.51 -0.15
N LEU A 107 20.35 -18.08 0.18
CA LEU A 107 21.02 -18.47 1.42
C LEU A 107 20.33 -17.82 2.62
N LEU A 108 20.05 -16.52 2.54
CA LEU A 108 19.33 -15.78 3.57
C LEU A 108 17.93 -16.35 3.80
N ALA A 109 17.21 -16.69 2.73
CA ALA A 109 15.88 -17.29 2.84
C ALA A 109 15.87 -18.63 3.61
N LYS A 110 16.98 -19.39 3.56
CA LYS A 110 17.13 -20.65 4.33
C LYS A 110 17.53 -20.41 5.79
N ILE A 111 18.29 -19.36 6.05
CA ILE A 111 18.80 -19.04 7.39
C ILE A 111 17.72 -18.37 8.25
N ILE A 112 16.89 -17.51 7.68
CA ILE A 112 15.91 -16.71 8.44
C ILE A 112 14.75 -17.62 8.90
N PRO A 113 14.59 -17.84 10.22
CA PRO A 113 13.49 -18.67 10.72
C PRO A 113 12.16 -17.93 10.60
N LYS A 114 11.08 -18.69 10.34
CA LYS A 114 9.71 -18.15 10.20
C LYS A 114 9.24 -17.35 11.43
N VAL A 115 9.82 -17.61 12.60
CA VAL A 115 9.53 -16.89 13.86
C VAL A 115 9.93 -15.41 13.74
N VAL A 116 11.08 -15.12 13.13
CA VAL A 116 11.55 -13.73 12.94
C VAL A 116 10.64 -12.98 11.98
N VAL A 117 10.22 -13.61 10.89
CA VAL A 117 9.30 -13.02 9.91
C VAL A 117 7.96 -12.64 10.58
N ARG A 118 7.39 -13.55 11.37
CA ARG A 118 6.15 -13.29 12.12
C ARG A 118 6.33 -12.19 13.17
N GLY A 119 7.50 -12.14 13.83
CA GLY A 119 7.84 -11.07 14.77
C GLY A 119 7.88 -9.70 14.11
N ILE A 120 8.52 -9.59 12.94
CA ILE A 120 8.56 -8.34 12.15
C ILE A 120 7.15 -7.93 11.73
N GLN A 121 6.34 -8.87 11.23
CA GLN A 121 4.96 -8.58 10.84
C GLN A 121 4.11 -8.09 12.03
N MET A 122 4.23 -8.71 13.20
CA MET A 122 3.55 -8.26 14.42
C MET A 122 4.03 -6.87 14.86
N GLY A 123 5.34 -6.64 14.87
CA GLY A 123 5.92 -5.35 15.25
C GLY A 123 5.49 -4.21 14.33
N LEU A 124 5.48 -4.44 13.01
CA LEU A 124 5.00 -3.43 12.06
C LEU A 124 3.49 -3.20 12.18
N GLY A 125 2.69 -4.24 12.45
CA GLY A 125 1.26 -4.11 12.69
C GLY A 125 0.93 -3.28 13.94
N ILE A 126 1.69 -3.48 15.03
CA ILE A 126 1.56 -2.67 16.25
C ILE A 126 1.93 -1.20 15.97
N ASN A 127 2.98 -0.95 15.17
CA ASN A 127 3.35 0.42 14.81
C ASN A 127 2.25 1.13 14.02
N LEU A 128 1.59 0.46 13.07
CA LEU A 128 0.42 1.03 12.40
C LEU A 128 -0.74 1.33 13.35
N ALA A 129 -1.02 0.42 14.28
CA ALA A 129 -2.07 0.64 15.29
C ALA A 129 -1.74 1.87 16.17
N LEU A 130 -0.47 2.04 16.56
CA LEU A 130 -0.02 3.20 17.33
C LEU A 130 -0.13 4.49 16.53
N THR A 131 0.28 4.51 15.26
CA THR A 131 0.13 5.69 14.39
C THR A 131 -1.35 6.02 14.18
N ALA A 132 -2.20 5.01 13.97
CA ALA A 132 -3.65 5.22 13.88
C ALA A 132 -4.21 5.87 15.16
N MET A 133 -3.84 5.36 16.33
CA MET A 133 -4.31 5.91 17.61
C MET A 133 -3.78 7.31 17.92
N LYS A 134 -2.56 7.64 17.52
CA LYS A 134 -1.91 8.93 17.84
C LYS A 134 -2.27 10.03 16.85
N ASP A 135 -2.35 9.70 15.57
CA ASP A 135 -2.43 10.72 14.51
C ASP A 135 -3.80 10.74 13.81
N TYR A 136 -4.43 9.57 13.60
CA TYR A 136 -5.65 9.48 12.79
C TYR A 136 -6.93 9.58 13.64
N ILE A 137 -6.99 8.92 14.80
CA ILE A 137 -8.17 8.98 15.68
C ILE A 137 -8.39 10.39 16.26
N PRO A 138 -7.35 11.11 16.76
CA PRO A 138 -7.55 12.43 17.34
C PRO A 138 -7.85 13.51 16.30
N ALA A 139 -7.47 13.31 15.03
CA ALA A 139 -7.73 14.25 13.94
C ALA A 139 -9.23 14.47 13.67
N GLU A 140 -10.08 13.47 13.94
CA GLU A 140 -11.55 13.56 13.79
C GLU A 140 -12.29 13.77 15.14
N SER A 141 -11.58 14.10 16.23
CA SER A 141 -12.17 14.36 17.55
C SER A 141 -13.13 13.24 18.00
N ILE A 142 -14.36 13.56 18.44
CA ILE A 142 -15.25 12.60 19.09
C ILE A 142 -15.83 11.53 18.14
N ASN A 143 -15.99 11.87 16.85
CA ASN A 143 -16.51 10.96 15.85
C ASN A 143 -15.45 9.90 15.47
N GLY A 144 -14.16 10.28 15.47
CA GLY A 144 -13.05 9.37 15.22
C GLY A 144 -12.97 8.24 16.25
N TYR A 145 -13.17 8.54 17.53
CA TYR A 145 -13.21 7.51 18.59
C TYR A 145 -14.41 6.56 18.44
N PHE A 146 -15.58 7.08 18.04
CA PHE A 146 -16.78 6.26 17.83
C PHE A 146 -16.62 5.32 16.63
N LEU A 147 -16.06 5.81 15.52
CA LEU A 147 -15.75 4.97 14.35
C LEU A 147 -14.69 3.92 14.67
N ALA A 148 -13.64 4.29 15.40
CA ALA A 148 -12.60 3.35 15.80
C ALA A 148 -13.18 2.21 16.66
N PHE A 149 -14.10 2.52 17.57
CA PHE A 149 -14.78 1.52 18.39
C PHE A 149 -15.70 0.59 17.58
N ILE A 150 -16.46 1.14 16.62
CA ILE A 150 -17.30 0.36 15.71
C ILE A 150 -16.44 -0.55 14.82
N ALA A 151 -15.37 0.00 14.23
CA ALA A 151 -14.46 -0.77 13.38
C ALA A 151 -13.77 -1.89 14.17
N PHE A 152 -13.29 -1.61 15.39
CA PHE A 152 -12.67 -2.60 16.26
C PHE A 152 -13.65 -3.71 16.67
N SER A 153 -14.90 -3.34 16.99
CA SER A 153 -15.95 -4.30 17.33
C SER A 153 -16.31 -5.20 16.14
N LEU A 154 -16.42 -4.63 14.93
CA LEU A 154 -16.63 -5.38 13.68
C LEU A 154 -15.49 -6.34 13.38
N VAL A 155 -14.23 -5.92 13.58
CA VAL A 155 -13.05 -6.76 13.42
C VAL A 155 -13.11 -7.95 14.38
N LEU A 156 -13.39 -7.71 15.66
CA LEU A 156 -13.49 -8.78 16.67
C LEU A 156 -14.64 -9.74 16.38
N LEU A 157 -15.78 -9.24 15.90
CA LEU A 157 -16.97 -10.06 15.64
C LEU A 157 -16.83 -10.93 14.39
N PHE A 158 -16.06 -10.47 13.40
CA PHE A 158 -15.72 -11.26 12.20
C PHE A 158 -14.38 -12.00 12.30
N LEU A 159 -13.68 -11.90 13.43
CA LEU A 159 -12.42 -12.60 13.66
C LEU A 159 -12.68 -14.11 13.72
N GLY A 160 -12.31 -14.83 12.65
CA GLY A 160 -12.46 -16.28 12.55
C GLY A 160 -13.41 -16.76 11.46
N ASN A 161 -14.17 -15.88 10.80
CA ASN A 161 -15.04 -16.29 9.70
C ASN A 161 -14.28 -16.27 8.36
N ARG A 162 -13.80 -17.44 7.92
CA ARG A 162 -12.99 -17.60 6.69
C ARG A 162 -13.72 -17.23 5.39
N LYS A 163 -15.04 -17.03 5.44
CA LYS A 163 -15.90 -16.75 4.27
C LYS A 163 -16.12 -15.26 4.01
N TYR A 164 -15.93 -14.39 5.01
CA TYR A 164 -16.19 -12.95 4.90
C TYR A 164 -15.02 -12.16 5.49
N PRO A 165 -14.08 -11.66 4.66
CA PRO A 165 -12.97 -10.85 5.12
C PRO A 165 -13.49 -9.57 5.80
N PRO A 166 -13.14 -9.29 7.07
CA PRO A 166 -13.59 -8.08 7.78
C PRO A 166 -13.20 -6.79 7.06
N ALA A 167 -12.06 -6.82 6.34
CA ALA A 167 -11.51 -5.67 5.62
C ALA A 167 -12.48 -5.07 4.59
N ILE A 168 -13.28 -5.89 3.89
CA ILE A 168 -14.22 -5.39 2.88
C ILE A 168 -15.31 -4.54 3.55
N PHE A 169 -15.88 -5.02 4.65
CA PHE A 169 -16.90 -4.29 5.40
C PHE A 169 -16.34 -2.98 5.97
N ILE A 170 -15.12 -3.00 6.50
CA ILE A 170 -14.47 -1.81 7.06
C ILE A 170 -14.21 -0.76 5.98
N ILE A 171 -13.74 -1.18 4.80
CA ILE A 171 -13.52 -0.26 3.66
C ILE A 171 -14.84 0.34 3.19
N VAL A 172 -15.88 -0.47 3.01
CA VAL A 172 -17.21 0.03 2.56
C VAL A 172 -17.82 0.99 3.58
N LEU A 173 -17.70 0.68 4.88
CA LEU A 173 -18.18 1.53 5.96
C LEU A 173 -17.39 2.84 6.03
N GLY A 174 -16.07 2.78 5.86
CA GLY A 174 -15.20 3.96 5.76
C GLY A 174 -15.53 4.84 4.55
N ILE A 175 -15.79 4.25 3.38
CA ILE A 175 -16.23 4.98 2.18
C ILE A 175 -17.59 5.63 2.41
N MET A 176 -18.57 4.91 2.95
CA MET A 176 -19.88 5.48 3.26
C MET A 176 -19.78 6.64 4.25
N TYR A 177 -18.96 6.50 5.29
CA TYR A 177 -18.74 7.58 6.25
C TYR A 177 -18.04 8.79 5.60
N ALA A 178 -17.02 8.58 4.78
CA ALA A 178 -16.35 9.66 4.04
C ALA A 178 -17.31 10.39 3.10
N VAL A 179 -18.18 9.67 2.40
CA VAL A 179 -19.21 10.25 1.52
C VAL A 179 -20.22 11.06 2.33
N VAL A 180 -20.67 10.57 3.49
CA VAL A 180 -21.70 11.26 4.29
C VAL A 180 -21.16 12.49 5.02
N PHE A 181 -19.90 12.46 5.48
CA PHE A 181 -19.35 13.51 6.35
C PHE A 181 -18.33 14.46 5.69
N ASN A 182 -17.66 14.07 4.58
CA ASN A 182 -16.59 14.88 3.95
C ASN A 182 -16.96 15.47 2.56
N ILE A 183 -18.20 15.32 2.07
CA ILE A 183 -18.62 15.95 0.81
C ILE A 183 -18.54 17.50 0.86
N SER A 184 -18.69 18.12 2.03
CA SER A 184 -18.59 19.58 2.19
C SER A 184 -17.16 20.13 2.18
N ASP A 185 -16.15 19.31 2.54
CA ASP A 185 -14.75 19.76 2.64
C ASP A 185 -13.96 19.59 1.32
N TRP A 186 -14.46 18.75 0.41
CA TRP A 186 -13.82 18.51 -0.89
C TRP A 186 -13.90 19.73 -1.81
N GLU A 187 -15.02 20.48 -1.80
CA GLU A 187 -15.13 21.76 -2.52
C GLU A 187 -14.16 22.82 -1.97
N PHE A 188 -13.96 22.88 -0.66
CA PHE A 188 -13.07 23.87 -0.01
C PHE A 188 -11.59 23.60 -0.28
N ARG A 189 -11.16 22.33 -0.26
CA ARG A 189 -9.75 21.95 -0.51
C ARG A 189 -9.36 21.95 -1.98
N LEU A 190 -10.29 21.67 -2.90
CA LEU A 190 -10.05 21.82 -4.35
C LEU A 190 -9.91 23.30 -4.74
N ASN A 191 -10.75 24.20 -4.22
CA ASN A 191 -10.63 25.64 -4.52
C ASN A 191 -9.33 26.26 -3.96
N GLY A 192 -8.83 25.78 -2.83
CA GLY A 192 -7.54 26.23 -2.27
C GLY A 192 -6.33 25.81 -3.10
N HIS A 193 -6.36 24.62 -3.71
CA HIS A 193 -5.24 24.11 -4.50
C HIS A 193 -5.21 24.65 -5.94
N PHE A 194 -6.37 24.96 -6.54
CA PHE A 194 -6.43 25.55 -7.89
C PHE A 194 -6.20 27.07 -7.92
N SER A 195 -6.38 27.79 -6.81
CA SER A 195 -6.09 29.24 -6.74
C SER A 195 -4.59 29.58 -6.85
N GLY A 196 -3.70 28.62 -6.60
CA GLY A 196 -2.25 28.75 -6.82
C GLY A 196 -1.80 28.46 -8.27
N CYS A 197 -2.72 28.00 -9.12
CA CYS A 197 -2.50 27.80 -10.56
C CYS A 197 -3.12 28.94 -11.38
N HIS A 198 -2.96 30.19 -10.92
CA HIS A 198 -3.03 31.31 -11.83
C HIS A 198 -1.78 31.28 -12.72
N VAL A 199 -2.04 30.82 -13.94
CA VAL A 199 -1.29 31.10 -15.16
C VAL A 199 -0.82 32.56 -15.14
N ASP A 200 0.46 32.80 -14.86
CA ASP A 200 1.13 34.00 -15.32
C ASP A 200 1.60 33.73 -16.76
N LYS A 201 0.78 34.18 -17.70
CA LYS A 201 1.21 34.48 -19.06
C LYS A 201 1.57 35.97 -19.06
N SER A 202 2.79 36.27 -19.52
CA SER A 202 3.43 37.59 -19.69
C SER A 202 3.81 38.28 -18.37
N GLN A 203 5.07 38.21 -17.94
CA GLN A 203 6.21 38.96 -18.49
C GLN A 203 7.56 38.29 -18.24
#